data_AF-A0A9E0TRK6-F1
#
_entry.id   AF-A0A9E0TRK6-F1
#
_cell.length_a   1.000
_cell.length_b   1.000
_cell.length_c   1.000
_cell.angle_alpha   90.00
_cell.angle_beta   90.00
_cell.angle_gamma   90.00
#
_symmetry.space_group_name_H-M   'P 1'
#
loop_
_entity.id
_entity.type
_entity.pdbx_description
1 polymer ?
#
loop_
_entity_poly.entity_id
_entity_poly.type
_entity_poly.pdbx_seq_one_letter_code
_entity_poly.pdbx_strand_id
1 'polypeptide(L)'
;MLDQQSYQSGFAIFRPCIFEGAVPACYDGKNYPFVFVTELEAQREIADTQLTRIQEFLDGQRDFDDAISTDEFVVPVKVWPDGRITAENGTTFGKID
;
A
#
# COMPACT_ATOMS: atom_id res chain seq x y z
N MET A 1 -7.14 -20.00 -26.60
CA MET A 1 -5.81 -19.74 -26.02
C MET A 1 -5.98 -18.55 -25.10
N LEU A 2 -5.91 -18.74 -23.79
CA LEU A 2 -5.91 -17.60 -22.86
C LEU A 2 -4.51 -17.00 -22.91
N ASP A 3 -4.41 -15.72 -23.27
CA ASP A 3 -3.15 -14.99 -23.25
C ASP A 3 -2.50 -15.15 -21.88
N GLN A 4 -1.33 -15.74 -21.85
CA GLN A 4 -0.48 -15.79 -20.68
C GLN A 4 0.12 -14.39 -20.51
N GLN A 5 -0.68 -13.43 -20.06
CA GLN A 5 -0.22 -12.07 -19.82
C GLN A 5 0.88 -12.12 -18.76
N SER A 6 2.09 -11.74 -19.16
CA SER A 6 3.23 -11.64 -18.24
C SER A 6 2.97 -10.52 -17.25
N TYR A 7 3.05 -10.83 -15.96
CA TYR A 7 3.03 -9.86 -14.88
C TYR A 7 4.42 -9.71 -14.26
N GLN A 8 4.69 -8.56 -13.67
CA GLN A 8 5.85 -8.36 -12.80
C GLN A 8 5.47 -8.65 -11.35
N SER A 9 6.43 -8.98 -10.51
CA SER A 9 6.24 -9.09 -9.06
C SER A 9 6.70 -7.81 -8.38
N GLY A 10 6.02 -7.43 -7.31
CA GLY A 10 6.40 -6.30 -6.46
C GLY A 10 5.69 -6.37 -5.12
N PHE A 11 5.76 -5.29 -4.36
CA PHE A 11 5.16 -5.16 -3.04
C PHE A 11 4.31 -3.90 -2.97
N ALA A 12 3.18 -3.95 -2.29
CA ALA A 12 2.33 -2.79 -2.05
C ALA A 12 1.92 -2.74 -0.58
N ILE A 13 1.67 -1.54 -0.07
CA ILE A 13 1.24 -1.33 1.32
C ILE A 13 -0.28 -1.31 1.33
N PHE A 14 -0.85 -2.11 2.23
CA PHE A 14 -2.27 -2.25 2.44
C PHE A 14 -2.65 -1.81 3.84
N ARG A 15 -3.91 -1.42 4.02
CA ARG A 15 -4.54 -1.20 5.32
C ARG A 15 -5.88 -1.94 5.38
N PRO A 16 -6.33 -2.39 6.56
CA PRO A 16 -7.63 -2.99 6.71
C PRO A 16 -8.73 -1.95 6.48
N CYS A 17 -9.76 -2.33 5.71
CA CYS A 17 -11.02 -1.62 5.62
C CYS A 17 -12.14 -2.57 6.09
N ILE A 18 -12.99 -2.09 7.00
CA ILE A 18 -14.01 -2.91 7.69
C ILE A 18 -14.98 -3.58 6.70
N PHE A 19 -15.32 -2.91 5.61
CA PHE A 19 -16.33 -3.38 4.66
C PHE A 19 -15.74 -3.99 3.38
N GLU A 20 -14.53 -3.61 3.00
CA GLU A 20 -13.93 -3.95 1.70
C GLU A 20 -12.74 -4.92 1.82
N GLY A 21 -12.36 -5.26 3.06
CA GLY A 21 -11.13 -6.00 3.34
C GLY A 21 -9.90 -5.11 3.21
N ALA A 22 -8.75 -5.69 2.94
CA ALA A 22 -7.52 -4.91 2.78
C ALA A 22 -7.56 -4.08 1.50
N VAL A 23 -7.25 -2.78 1.60
CA VAL A 23 -7.15 -1.87 0.45
C VAL A 23 -5.77 -1.21 0.37
N PRO A 24 -5.28 -0.82 -0.82
CA PRO A 24 -4.01 -0.12 -0.94
C PRO A 24 -4.01 1.19 -0.13
N ALA A 25 -2.91 1.41 0.60
CA ALA A 25 -2.71 2.58 1.45
C ALA A 25 -1.92 3.70 0.75
N CYS A 26 -1.12 3.36 -0.27
CA CYS A 26 -0.27 4.29 -1.00
C CYS A 26 -0.60 4.27 -2.50
N TYR A 27 -0.59 5.45 -3.11
CA TYR A 27 -0.86 5.64 -4.54
C TYR A 27 0.23 6.49 -5.19
N ASP A 28 0.52 6.24 -6.45
CA ASP A 28 1.47 7.01 -7.24
C ASP A 28 0.85 8.36 -7.70
N GLY A 29 1.66 9.20 -8.35
CA GLY A 29 1.21 10.48 -8.91
C GLY A 29 0.16 10.37 -10.04
N LYS A 30 -0.25 9.16 -10.42
CA LYS A 30 -1.30 8.88 -11.41
C LYS A 30 -2.51 8.18 -10.78
N ASN A 31 -2.59 8.12 -9.45
CA ASN A 31 -3.64 7.48 -8.67
C ASN A 31 -3.72 5.95 -8.82
N TYR A 32 -2.66 5.28 -9.26
CA TYR A 32 -2.56 3.83 -9.18
C TYR A 32 -1.93 3.40 -7.87
N PRO A 33 -2.24 2.20 -7.32
CA PRO A 33 -1.56 1.68 -6.16
C PRO A 33 -0.04 1.71 -6.35
N PHE A 34 0.68 2.28 -5.38
CA PHE A 34 2.13 2.38 -5.46
C PHE A 34 2.76 0.99 -5.26
N VAL A 35 3.75 0.67 -6.09
CA VAL A 35 4.46 -0.62 -6.05
C VAL A 35 5.94 -0.39 -5.75
N PHE A 36 6.41 -1.03 -4.68
CA PHE A 36 7.79 -1.12 -4.29
C PHE A 36 8.45 -2.34 -4.96
N VAL A 37 9.75 -2.22 -5.25
CA VAL A 37 10.52 -3.32 -5.85
C VAL A 37 10.82 -4.38 -4.79
N THR A 38 11.09 -3.95 -3.56
CA THR A 38 11.43 -4.83 -2.44
C THR A 38 10.50 -4.63 -1.25
N GLU A 39 10.33 -5.69 -0.46
CA GLU A 39 9.59 -5.63 0.81
C GLU A 39 10.19 -4.60 1.77
N LEU A 40 11.54 -4.50 1.81
CA LEU A 40 12.24 -3.57 2.69
C LEU A 40 11.95 -2.10 2.34
N GLU A 41 11.81 -1.76 1.07
CA GLU A 41 11.42 -0.40 0.67
C GLU A 41 10.00 -0.07 1.16
N ALA A 42 9.06 -1.00 1.02
CA ALA A 42 7.70 -0.84 1.53
C ALA A 42 7.67 -0.71 3.07
N GLN A 43 8.46 -1.52 3.78
CA GLN A 43 8.58 -1.44 5.24
C GLN A 43 9.19 -0.11 5.69
N ARG A 44 10.16 0.43 4.94
CA ARG A 44 10.74 1.75 5.21
C ARG A 44 9.74 2.87 5.03
N GLU A 45 8.91 2.83 3.99
CA GLU A 45 7.83 3.81 3.80
C GLU A 45 6.84 3.82 4.99
N ILE A 46 6.46 2.63 5.49
CA ILE A 46 5.62 2.52 6.68
C ILE A 46 6.31 3.16 7.88
N ALA A 47 7.60 2.88 8.09
CA ALA A 47 8.38 3.44 9.18
C ALA A 47 8.52 4.97 9.07
N ASP A 48 8.81 5.50 7.88
CA ASP A 48 8.93 6.93 7.63
C ASP A 48 7.58 7.64 7.86
N THR A 49 6.48 7.05 7.41
CA THR A 49 5.12 7.53 7.70
C THR A 49 4.86 7.57 9.21
N GLN A 50 5.27 6.54 9.95
CA GLN A 50 5.11 6.50 11.40
C GLN A 50 5.95 7.58 12.11
N LEU A 51 7.18 7.82 11.64
CA LEU A 51 8.03 8.88 12.18
C LEU A 51 7.38 10.26 11.98
N THR A 52 6.76 10.51 10.83
CA THR A 52 5.97 11.73 10.60
C THR A 52 4.80 11.83 11.58
N ARG A 53 4.01 10.77 11.77
CA ARG A 53 2.90 10.77 12.74
C ARG A 53 3.35 11.06 14.17
N ILE A 54 4.49 10.49 14.59
CA ILE A 54 5.08 10.75 15.91
C ILE A 54 5.50 12.22 16.03
N GLN A 55 6.14 12.78 15.00
CA GLN A 55 6.53 14.18 15.01
C GLN A 55 5.30 15.11 15.09
N GLU A 56 4.23 14.80 14.35
CA GLU A 56 2.96 15.54 14.43
C GLU A 56 2.35 15.53 15.84
N PHE A 57 2.45 14.40 16.57
CA PHE A 57 2.03 14.34 17.97
C PHE A 57 2.87 15.25 18.87
N LEU A 58 4.21 15.20 18.71
CA LEU A 58 5.12 16.07 19.48
C LEU A 58 4.85 17.56 19.23
N ASP A 59 4.43 17.91 18.01
CA ASP A 59 4.06 19.26 17.60
C ASP A 59 2.60 19.63 17.97
N GLY A 60 1.87 18.73 18.65
CA GLY A 60 0.49 18.93 19.09
C GLY A 60 -0.55 18.91 17.96
N GLN A 61 -0.20 18.38 16.79
CA GLN A 61 -1.06 18.30 15.59
C GLN A 61 -1.82 16.98 15.46
N ARG A 62 -1.41 15.95 16.21
CA ARG A 62 -2.03 14.61 16.23
C ARG A 62 -2.20 14.11 17.66
N ASP A 63 -3.21 13.28 17.90
CA ASP A 63 -3.39 12.56 19.17
C ASP A 63 -2.40 11.38 19.30
N PHE A 64 -2.08 10.98 20.54
CA PHE A 64 -1.12 9.91 20.80
C PHE A 64 -1.55 8.56 20.20
N ASP A 65 -2.83 8.18 20.33
CA ASP A 65 -3.31 6.87 19.90
C ASP A 65 -3.26 6.75 18.37
N ASP A 66 -3.58 7.83 17.67
CA ASP A 66 -3.44 7.95 16.20
C ASP A 66 -1.95 8.00 15.78
N ALA A 67 -1.09 8.61 16.60
CA ALA A 67 0.33 8.74 16.29
C ALA A 67 1.16 7.47 16.51
N ILE A 68 0.67 6.49 17.28
CA ILE A 68 1.39 5.25 17.57
C ILE A 68 0.78 4.02 16.88
N SER A 69 -0.46 4.13 16.38
CA SER A 69 -1.12 3.04 15.69
C SER A 69 -0.62 2.91 14.24
N THR A 70 -0.40 1.67 13.81
CA THR A 70 -0.08 1.31 12.42
C THR A 70 -0.91 0.10 12.04
N ASP A 71 -1.90 0.31 11.18
CA ASP A 71 -2.68 -0.79 10.60
C ASP A 71 -2.16 -1.17 9.20
N GLU A 72 -1.13 -0.47 8.72
CA GLU A 72 -0.50 -0.74 7.44
C GLU A 72 0.39 -2.01 7.45
N PHE A 73 0.32 -2.80 6.38
CA PHE A 73 1.13 -3.99 6.19
C PHE A 73 1.52 -4.19 4.73
N VAL A 74 2.63 -4.91 4.51
CA VAL A 74 3.17 -5.16 3.16
C VAL A 74 2.57 -6.43 2.57
N VAL A 75 2.16 -6.35 1.30
CA VAL A 75 1.59 -7.46 0.55
C VAL A 75 2.37 -7.67 -0.75
N PRO A 76 2.81 -8.90 -1.07
CA PRO A 76 3.34 -9.21 -2.39
C PRO A 76 2.21 -9.17 -3.43
N VAL A 77 2.49 -8.57 -4.60
CA VAL A 77 1.49 -8.36 -5.64
C VAL A 77 2.01 -8.72 -7.02
N LYS A 78 1.07 -9.10 -7.89
CA LYS A 78 1.30 -9.17 -9.34
C LYS A 78 0.97 -7.82 -9.95
N VAL A 79 1.86 -7.28 -10.75
CA VAL A 79 1.72 -6.00 -11.45
C VAL A 79 1.46 -6.27 -12.92
N TRP A 80 0.31 -5.80 -13.40
CA TRP A 80 -0.11 -5.96 -14.78
C TRP A 80 0.40 -4.82 -15.67
N PRO A 81 0.52 -5.04 -16.99
CA PRO A 81 0.98 -3.99 -17.91
C PRO A 81 0.14 -2.70 -17.93
N ASP A 82 -1.12 -2.76 -17.49
CA ASP A 82 -2.02 -1.60 -17.37
C ASP A 82 -1.89 -0.85 -16.04
N GLY A 83 -0.92 -1.24 -15.20
CA GLY A 83 -0.67 -0.64 -13.89
C GLY A 83 -1.55 -1.17 -12.76
N ARG A 84 -2.50 -2.08 -13.05
CA ARG A 84 -3.27 -2.74 -11.99
C ARG A 84 -2.39 -3.69 -11.19
N ILE A 85 -2.78 -3.90 -9.94
CA ILE A 85 -2.15 -4.91 -9.07
C ILE A 85 -3.15 -5.97 -8.64
N THR A 86 -2.72 -7.22 -8.56
CA THR A 86 -3.50 -8.31 -7.96
C THR A 86 -2.77 -8.82 -6.72
N ALA A 87 -3.45 -8.77 -5.57
CA ALA A 87 -2.97 -9.33 -4.32
C ALA A 87 -3.14 -10.86 -4.28
N GLU A 88 -2.53 -11.51 -3.29
CA GLU A 88 -2.59 -12.98 -3.15
C GLU A 88 -4.02 -13.52 -3.00
N ASN A 89 -4.93 -12.75 -2.40
CA ASN A 89 -6.34 -13.10 -2.26
C ASN A 89 -7.12 -13.04 -3.60
N GLY A 90 -6.47 -12.66 -4.70
CA GLY A 90 -7.07 -12.55 -6.03
C GLY A 90 -7.76 -11.21 -6.31
N THR A 91 -7.90 -10.33 -5.31
CA THR A 91 -8.47 -9.01 -5.51
C THR A 91 -7.54 -8.14 -6.35
N THR A 92 -8.12 -7.44 -7.33
CA THR A 92 -7.40 -6.58 -8.25
C THR A 92 -7.76 -5.13 -8.02
N PHE A 93 -6.74 -4.29 -7.87
CA PHE A 93 -6.86 -2.85 -7.64
C PHE A 93 -6.29 -2.10 -8.83
N GLY A 94 -6.94 -1.00 -9.18
CA GLY A 94 -6.51 -0.11 -10.27
C GLY A 94 -6.56 1.33 -9.83
N LYS A 95 -6.62 2.22 -10.83
CA LYS A 95 -6.70 3.65 -10.62
C LYS A 95 -7.92 4.03 -9.75
N ILE A 96 -7.72 4.92 -8.78
CA ILE A 96 -8.82 5.61 -8.08
C ILE A 96 -9.23 6.88 -8.85
N ASP A 97 -10.54 7.10 -8.95
CA ASP A 97 -11.15 8.27 -9.61
C ASP A 97 -11.06 9.54 -8.75
#